data_AF-A0A378KTA2-F1
#
_entry.id   AF-A0A378KTA2-F1
#
_cell.length_a   1.000
_cell.length_b   1.000
_cell.length_c   1.000
_cell.angle_alpha   90.00
_cell.angle_beta   90.00
_cell.angle_gamma   90.00
#
_symmetry.space_group_name_H-M   'P 1'
#
loop_
_entity.id
_entity.type
_entity.pdbx_description
1 polymer ?
#
loop_
_entity_poly.entity_id
_entity_poly.type
_entity_poly.pdbx_seq_one_letter_code
_entity_poly.pdbx_strand_id
1 'polypeptide(L)'
;MPNLLNDEKAAAKARYEEFLNAVIAMNARNANMKFIISPNQSLFTRMHQNNSICPLHLEFKSHNTGATFTVDNKFFPSSWLLTVPKNATKEEMDCMRDIILETIAHPVGAHKDYEPKMIICFPEDTPEEEIIQFVETAQAKGIEVHLYIGKPADFEKISLDHQKLSQELVAAGDIDKVPGWPGLLNTVSNTEGGRKGEEMMERINSEQSISLRC
;
A
#
# COMPACT_ATOMS: atom_id res chain seq x y z
N MET A 1 9.98 6.80 24.25
CA MET A 1 11.32 6.95 23.62
C MET A 1 11.26 8.13 22.63
N PRO A 2 12.04 9.20 22.83
CA PRO A 2 12.00 10.40 21.97
C PRO A 2 12.54 10.21 20.54
N ASN A 3 13.31 9.15 20.26
CA ASN A 3 13.91 8.92 18.93
C ASN A 3 12.96 8.29 17.90
N LEU A 4 12.08 7.37 18.32
CA LEU A 4 11.25 6.58 17.38
C LEU A 4 10.39 7.48 16.47
N LEU A 5 9.72 8.49 17.05
CA LEU A 5 8.87 9.42 16.31
C LEU A 5 9.67 10.28 15.29
N ASN A 6 10.93 10.62 15.60
CA ASN A 6 11.75 11.39 14.69
C ASN A 6 12.28 10.52 13.55
N ASP A 7 12.63 9.27 13.84
CA ASP A 7 13.05 8.28 12.85
C ASP A 7 11.90 7.95 11.89
N GLU A 8 10.68 7.75 12.42
CA GLU A 8 9.46 7.54 11.62
C GLU A 8 9.15 8.74 10.71
N LYS A 9 9.29 9.98 11.22
CA LYS A 9 9.09 11.19 10.41
C LYS A 9 10.12 11.33 9.30
N ALA A 10 11.39 11.13 9.62
CA ALA A 10 12.48 11.21 8.66
C ALA A 10 12.30 10.17 7.55
N ALA A 11 11.93 8.95 7.93
CA ALA A 11 11.72 7.88 6.97
C ALA A 11 10.43 8.09 6.15
N ALA A 12 9.33 8.58 6.73
CA ALA A 12 8.14 9.00 5.98
C ALA A 12 8.41 10.13 4.99
N LYS A 13 9.26 11.11 5.34
CA LYS A 13 9.75 12.13 4.40
C LYS A 13 10.53 11.50 3.25
N ALA A 14 11.46 10.59 3.54
CA ALA A 14 12.23 9.90 2.51
C ALA A 14 11.32 9.09 1.57
N ARG A 15 10.33 8.37 2.12
CA ARG A 15 9.31 7.65 1.33
C ARG A 15 8.57 8.60 0.39
N TYR A 16 8.09 9.72 0.91
CA TYR A 16 7.37 10.71 0.11
C TYR A 16 8.23 11.24 -1.05
N GLU A 17 9.48 11.58 -0.78
CA GLU A 17 10.41 12.10 -1.79
C GLU A 17 10.71 11.06 -2.88
N GLU A 18 10.83 9.78 -2.52
CA GLU A 18 10.99 8.69 -3.50
C GLU A 18 9.76 8.54 -4.40
N PHE A 19 8.55 8.50 -3.81
CA PHE A 19 7.31 8.44 -4.58
C PHE A 19 7.16 9.64 -5.51
N LEU A 20 7.45 10.85 -5.02
CA LEU A 20 7.41 12.07 -5.82
C LEU A 20 8.39 12.00 -7.00
N ASN A 21 9.63 11.58 -6.74
CA ASN A 21 10.66 11.44 -7.79
C ASN A 21 10.29 10.37 -8.82
N ALA A 22 9.74 9.24 -8.38
CA ALA A 22 9.29 8.16 -9.26
C ALA A 22 8.15 8.63 -10.18
N VAL A 23 7.15 9.34 -9.64
CA VAL A 23 6.05 9.92 -10.42
C VAL A 23 6.56 10.96 -11.41
N ILE A 24 7.47 11.84 -11.01
CA ILE A 24 8.07 12.85 -11.90
C ILE A 24 8.82 12.16 -13.05
N ALA A 25 9.64 11.16 -12.76
CA ALA A 25 10.40 10.42 -13.76
C ALA A 25 9.49 9.68 -14.74
N MET A 26 8.43 9.04 -14.24
CA MET A 26 7.45 8.34 -15.08
C MET A 26 6.65 9.33 -15.95
N ASN A 27 6.15 10.43 -15.39
CA ASN A 27 5.44 11.47 -16.14
C ASN A 27 6.31 12.11 -17.24
N ALA A 28 7.62 12.22 -17.02
CA ALA A 28 8.56 12.71 -18.02
C ALA A 28 8.76 11.73 -19.19
N ARG A 29 8.66 10.42 -18.92
CA ARG A 29 8.80 9.34 -19.92
C ARG A 29 7.51 9.09 -20.69
N ASN A 30 6.36 9.32 -20.05
CA ASN A 30 5.03 9.02 -20.61
C ASN A 30 4.19 10.28 -20.74
N ALA A 31 4.29 10.97 -21.89
CA ALA A 31 3.55 12.22 -22.13
C ALA A 31 2.03 12.06 -21.99
N ASN A 32 1.52 10.86 -22.28
CA ASN A 32 0.10 10.52 -22.26
C ASN A 32 -0.36 9.83 -20.97
N MET A 33 0.53 9.52 -20.02
CA MET A 33 0.16 8.89 -18.74
C MET A 33 0.76 9.75 -17.63
N LYS A 34 -0.06 10.69 -17.14
CA LYS A 34 0.37 11.62 -16.10
C LYS A 34 -0.40 11.35 -14.82
N PHE A 35 0.33 11.25 -13.73
CA PHE A 35 -0.23 11.11 -12.39
C PHE A 35 0.12 12.33 -11.53
N ILE A 36 -0.84 12.78 -10.73
CA ILE A 36 -0.64 13.79 -9.69
C ILE A 36 -0.58 13.08 -8.35
N ILE A 37 0.52 13.28 -7.62
CA ILE A 37 0.64 12.85 -6.24
C ILE A 37 0.01 13.88 -5.28
N SER A 38 -0.80 13.40 -4.34
CA SER A 38 -1.35 14.16 -3.22
C SER A 38 -0.94 13.49 -1.90
N PRO A 39 -0.54 14.25 -0.86
CA PRO A 39 -0.33 15.69 -0.88
C PRO A 39 0.79 16.09 -1.84
N ASN A 40 0.65 17.26 -2.48
CA ASN A 40 1.75 17.85 -3.23
C ASN A 40 2.87 18.29 -2.27
N GLN A 41 4.05 18.60 -2.82
CA GLN A 41 5.26 18.84 -2.01
C GLN A 41 5.08 19.96 -0.97
N SER A 42 4.34 21.01 -1.33
CA SER A 42 4.08 22.13 -0.43
C SER A 42 3.16 21.72 0.72
N LEU A 43 2.10 20.97 0.43
CA LEU A 43 1.20 20.48 1.47
C LEU A 43 1.89 19.46 2.37
N PHE A 44 2.67 18.53 1.79
CA PHE A 44 3.45 17.55 2.55
C PHE A 44 4.43 18.24 3.52
N THR A 45 5.14 19.27 3.06
CA THR A 45 6.08 20.03 3.90
C THR A 45 5.37 20.65 5.11
N ARG A 46 4.16 21.21 4.91
CA ARG A 46 3.36 21.75 6.01
C ARG A 46 2.90 20.66 6.99
N MET A 47 2.42 19.52 6.47
CA MET A 47 2.04 18.38 7.30
C MET A 47 3.23 17.88 8.14
N HIS A 48 4.41 17.79 7.52
CA HIS A 48 5.64 17.36 8.19
C HIS A 48 6.01 18.31 9.33
N GLN A 49 5.95 19.62 9.10
CA GLN A 49 6.22 20.64 10.12
C GLN A 49 5.21 20.59 11.28
N ASN A 50 3.96 20.23 11.00
CA ASN A 50 2.88 20.12 11.98
C ASN A 50 2.81 18.74 12.66
N ASN A 51 3.78 17.84 12.43
CA ASN A 51 3.81 16.48 12.96
C ASN A 51 2.61 15.61 12.54
N SER A 52 2.05 15.85 11.35
CA SER A 52 0.82 15.20 10.85
C SER A 52 1.07 14.31 9.62
N ILE A 53 2.24 13.65 9.54
CA ILE A 53 2.64 12.81 8.39
C ILE A 53 2.60 11.30 8.68
N CYS A 54 2.26 10.90 9.90
CA CYS A 54 2.18 9.50 10.31
C CYS A 54 0.75 9.20 10.78
N PRO A 55 0.05 8.25 10.15
CA PRO A 55 0.48 7.41 9.02
C PRO A 55 0.66 8.20 7.71
N LEU A 56 1.54 7.72 6.84
CA LEU A 56 1.78 8.33 5.52
C LEU A 56 0.67 7.89 4.56
N HIS A 57 -0.13 8.84 4.09
CA HIS A 57 -1.21 8.62 3.13
C HIS A 57 -0.91 9.37 1.83
N LEU A 58 -0.86 8.64 0.71
CA LEU A 58 -0.59 9.17 -0.62
C LEU A 58 -1.71 8.77 -1.59
N GLU A 59 -2.13 9.72 -2.41
CA GLU A 59 -3.03 9.48 -3.53
C GLU A 59 -2.31 9.77 -4.84
N PHE A 60 -2.49 8.91 -5.83
CA PHE A 60 -1.97 9.08 -7.18
C PHE A 60 -3.14 9.14 -8.14
N LYS A 61 -3.48 10.36 -8.57
CA LYS A 61 -4.61 10.60 -9.45
C LYS A 61 -4.14 10.66 -10.91
N SER A 62 -4.69 9.78 -11.74
CA SER A 62 -4.50 9.84 -13.19
C SER A 62 -5.15 11.10 -13.76
N HIS A 63 -4.43 11.78 -14.64
CA HIS A 63 -4.97 12.87 -15.46
C HIS A 63 -5.93 12.40 -16.55
N ASN A 64 -5.82 11.14 -16.99
CA ASN A 64 -6.58 10.64 -18.14
C ASN A 64 -7.97 10.18 -17.73
N THR A 65 -8.03 9.28 -16.76
CA THR A 65 -9.25 8.61 -16.32
C THR A 65 -9.81 9.24 -15.04
N GLY A 66 -9.01 10.03 -14.32
CA GLY A 66 -9.33 10.48 -12.98
C GLY A 66 -9.26 9.37 -11.93
N ALA A 67 -8.80 8.17 -12.30
CA ALA A 67 -8.57 7.06 -11.38
C ALA A 67 -7.57 7.45 -10.29
N THR A 68 -7.91 7.15 -9.03
CA THR A 68 -7.07 7.49 -7.87
C THR A 68 -6.61 6.22 -7.19
N PHE A 69 -5.30 5.95 -7.26
CA PHE A 69 -4.66 4.91 -6.46
C PHE A 69 -4.33 5.47 -5.10
N THR A 70 -4.56 4.70 -4.04
CA THR A 70 -4.26 5.12 -2.67
C THR A 70 -3.21 4.21 -2.06
N VAL A 71 -2.18 4.79 -1.46
CA VAL A 71 -1.11 4.08 -0.74
C VAL A 71 -1.03 4.61 0.68
N ASP A 72 -1.21 3.73 1.66
CA ASP A 72 -1.05 4.04 3.08
C ASP A 72 0.11 3.26 3.68
N ASN A 73 0.99 3.91 4.43
CA ASN A 73 1.93 3.26 5.34
C ASN A 73 1.36 3.30 6.76
N LYS A 74 0.66 2.24 7.16
CA LYS A 74 -0.11 2.20 8.42
C LYS A 74 0.68 1.78 9.63
N PHE A 75 1.56 0.78 9.48
CA PHE A 75 2.44 0.34 10.57
C PHE A 75 3.88 0.48 10.10
N PHE A 76 4.44 1.64 10.44
CA PHE A 76 5.76 2.04 10.02
C PHE A 76 6.84 1.05 10.51
N PRO A 77 7.88 0.76 9.72
CA PRO A 77 8.14 1.23 8.36
C PRO A 77 7.53 0.36 7.24
N SER A 78 7.11 -0.86 7.55
CA SER A 78 7.06 -1.92 6.53
C SER A 78 5.68 -2.37 6.10
N SER A 79 4.61 -1.87 6.73
CA SER A 79 3.25 -2.34 6.46
C SER A 79 2.46 -1.35 5.62
N TRP A 80 2.15 -1.76 4.40
CA TRP A 80 1.54 -0.93 3.38
C TRP A 80 0.12 -1.40 3.04
N LEU A 81 -0.76 -0.47 2.72
CA LEU A 81 -2.05 -0.75 2.11
C LEU A 81 -2.06 -0.08 0.74
N LEU A 82 -2.52 -0.81 -0.27
CA LEU A 82 -2.73 -0.30 -1.62
C LEU A 82 -4.18 -0.51 -2.01
N THR A 83 -4.84 0.54 -2.48
CA THR A 83 -6.18 0.48 -3.06
C THR A 83 -6.12 0.81 -4.54
N VAL A 84 -6.53 -0.15 -5.37
CA VAL A 84 -6.63 0.00 -6.82
C VAL A 84 -8.02 0.53 -7.19
N PRO A 85 -8.13 1.59 -8.02
CA PRO A 85 -9.42 2.14 -8.42
C PRO A 85 -10.08 1.32 -9.53
N LYS A 86 -11.41 1.30 -9.56
CA LYS A 86 -12.22 0.55 -10.54
C LYS A 86 -12.05 1.00 -11.99
N ASN A 87 -11.71 2.27 -12.19
CA ASN A 87 -11.67 2.92 -13.50
C ASN A 87 -10.25 3.11 -14.04
N ALA A 88 -9.24 2.46 -13.44
CA ALA A 88 -7.90 2.47 -14.00
C ALA A 88 -7.84 1.62 -15.27
N THR A 89 -7.08 2.08 -16.27
CA THR A 89 -6.72 1.23 -17.40
C THR A 89 -5.58 0.28 -17.02
N LYS A 90 -5.35 -0.75 -17.84
CA LYS A 90 -4.22 -1.66 -17.69
C LYS A 90 -2.88 -0.92 -17.63
N GLU A 91 -2.65 0.02 -18.54
CA GLU A 91 -1.41 0.79 -18.60
C GLU A 91 -1.22 1.68 -17.36
N GLU A 92 -2.31 2.21 -16.81
CA GLU A 92 -2.28 2.97 -15.57
C GLU A 92 -1.90 2.08 -14.38
N MET A 93 -2.46 0.87 -14.31
CA MET A 93 -2.10 -0.09 -13.28
C MET A 93 -0.67 -0.57 -13.41
N ASP A 94 -0.19 -0.85 -14.63
CA ASP A 94 1.20 -1.26 -14.87
C ASP A 94 2.18 -0.17 -14.41
N CYS A 95 1.94 1.09 -14.78
CA CYS A 95 2.78 2.22 -14.36
C CYS A 95 2.78 2.39 -12.83
N MET A 96 1.60 2.31 -12.21
CA MET A 96 1.48 2.48 -10.76
C MET A 96 2.05 1.30 -9.99
N ARG A 97 1.89 0.07 -10.47
CA ARG A 97 2.56 -1.12 -9.93
C ARG A 97 4.06 -0.88 -9.85
N ASP A 98 4.68 -0.49 -10.96
CA ASP A 98 6.12 -0.34 -11.02
C ASP A 98 6.60 0.77 -10.07
N ILE A 99 5.92 1.92 -10.03
CA ILE A 99 6.22 3.00 -9.08
C ILE A 99 6.12 2.51 -7.64
N ILE A 100 5.01 1.85 -7.29
CA ILE A 100 4.70 1.49 -5.91
C ILE A 100 5.62 0.38 -5.43
N LEU A 101 5.77 -0.69 -6.21
CA LEU A 101 6.54 -1.85 -5.79
C LEU A 101 8.03 -1.55 -5.70
N GLU A 102 8.60 -0.76 -6.62
CA GLU A 102 10.02 -0.36 -6.50
C GLU A 102 10.27 0.50 -5.26
N THR A 103 9.37 1.45 -4.98
CA THR A 103 9.50 2.35 -3.83
C THR A 103 9.33 1.62 -2.49
N ILE A 104 8.52 0.56 -2.46
CA ILE A 104 8.26 -0.23 -1.25
C ILE A 104 9.33 -1.31 -1.02
N ALA A 105 9.82 -1.96 -2.07
CA ALA A 105 10.75 -3.08 -1.95
C ALA A 105 12.13 -2.65 -1.44
N HIS A 106 12.63 -1.50 -1.90
CA HIS A 106 14.01 -1.07 -1.62
C HIS A 106 14.09 0.37 -1.12
N PRO A 107 13.62 0.65 0.11
CA PRO A 107 13.72 1.98 0.69
C PRO A 107 15.16 2.48 0.78
N VAL A 108 15.44 3.71 0.32
CA VAL A 108 16.68 4.39 0.72
C VAL A 108 16.69 4.51 2.25
N GLY A 109 17.77 3.99 2.84
CA GLY A 109 17.94 3.99 4.29
C GLY A 109 17.11 2.93 5.03
N ALA A 110 16.60 1.90 4.33
CA ALA A 110 15.99 0.74 4.98
C ALA A 110 16.94 0.14 6.03
N HIS A 111 16.39 -0.26 7.18
CA HIS A 111 17.13 -1.11 8.10
C HIS A 111 17.40 -2.47 7.44
N LYS A 112 18.49 -3.14 7.83
CA LYS A 112 18.85 -4.48 7.32
C LYS A 112 17.77 -5.55 7.53
N ASP A 113 16.87 -5.32 8.50
CA ASP A 113 15.78 -6.22 8.87
C ASP A 113 14.42 -5.71 8.34
N TYR A 114 14.44 -4.87 7.30
CA TYR A 114 13.22 -4.37 6.66
C TYR A 114 12.55 -5.48 5.84
N GLU A 115 11.38 -5.90 6.30
CA GLU A 115 10.55 -6.91 5.65
C GLU A 115 9.23 -6.26 5.19
N PRO A 116 9.15 -5.79 3.92
CA PRO A 116 7.96 -5.12 3.42
C PRO A 116 6.79 -6.09 3.30
N LYS A 117 5.62 -5.64 3.73
CA LYS A 117 4.36 -6.38 3.60
C LYS A 117 3.23 -5.46 3.18
N MET A 118 2.29 -6.00 2.43
CA MET A 118 1.24 -5.23 1.80
C MET A 118 -0.10 -5.95 1.83
N ILE A 119 -1.18 -5.21 2.10
CA ILE A 119 -2.53 -5.63 1.71
C ILE A 119 -2.92 -4.84 0.47
N ILE A 120 -3.27 -5.53 -0.60
CA ILE A 120 -3.70 -4.90 -1.86
C ILE A 120 -5.20 -5.15 -2.03
N CYS A 121 -5.96 -4.07 -2.17
CA CYS A 121 -7.39 -4.09 -2.48
C CYS A 121 -7.59 -3.91 -3.99
N PHE A 122 -8.06 -4.98 -4.63
CA PHE A 122 -8.51 -4.97 -6.02
C PHE A 122 -10.05 -4.90 -6.09
N PRO A 123 -10.61 -4.12 -7.03
CA PRO A 123 -12.00 -4.25 -7.44
C PRO A 123 -12.35 -5.67 -7.88
N GLU A 124 -13.57 -6.12 -7.56
CA GLU A 124 -14.07 -7.45 -7.95
C GLU A 124 -14.11 -7.68 -9.47
N ASP A 125 -14.22 -6.61 -10.24
CA ASP A 125 -14.19 -6.60 -11.70
C ASP A 125 -12.78 -6.54 -12.31
N THR A 126 -11.73 -6.54 -11.49
CA THR A 126 -10.34 -6.57 -11.98
C THR A 126 -10.07 -7.94 -12.64
N PRO A 127 -9.56 -7.98 -13.88
CA PRO A 127 -9.10 -9.21 -14.51
C PRO A 127 -8.11 -9.99 -13.65
N GLU A 128 -8.33 -11.30 -13.54
CA GLU A 128 -7.49 -12.19 -12.72
C GLU A 128 -6.03 -12.17 -13.16
N GLU A 129 -5.75 -12.14 -14.47
CA GLU A 129 -4.39 -12.04 -15.02
C GLU A 129 -3.62 -10.81 -14.50
N GLU A 130 -4.32 -9.68 -14.32
CA GLU A 130 -3.71 -8.44 -13.83
C GLU A 130 -3.40 -8.51 -12.33
N ILE A 131 -4.27 -9.16 -11.55
CA ILE A 131 -4.03 -9.43 -10.13
C ILE A 131 -2.82 -10.35 -9.98
N ILE A 132 -2.79 -11.46 -10.72
CA ILE A 132 -1.68 -12.44 -10.69
C ILE A 132 -0.36 -11.74 -11.02
N GLN A 133 -0.30 -11.01 -12.15
CA GLN A 133 0.92 -10.31 -12.56
C GLN A 133 1.40 -9.32 -11.49
N PHE A 134 0.47 -8.61 -10.82
CA PHE A 134 0.84 -7.70 -9.74
C PHE A 134 1.44 -8.44 -8.55
N VAL A 135 0.79 -9.52 -8.11
CA VAL A 135 1.23 -10.34 -6.97
C VAL A 135 2.60 -10.93 -7.23
N GLU A 136 2.80 -11.53 -8.41
CA GLU A 136 4.09 -12.14 -8.79
C GLU A 136 5.21 -11.10 -8.82
N THR A 137 4.93 -9.91 -9.38
CA THR A 137 5.92 -8.81 -9.40
C THR A 137 6.28 -8.33 -8.00
N ALA A 138 5.30 -8.27 -7.09
CA ALA A 138 5.52 -7.87 -5.70
C ALA A 138 6.31 -8.94 -4.92
N GLN A 139 5.95 -10.21 -5.07
CA GLN A 139 6.65 -11.33 -4.44
C GLN A 139 8.08 -11.47 -4.94
N ALA A 140 8.32 -11.30 -6.25
CA ALA A 140 9.66 -11.31 -6.86
C ALA A 140 10.57 -10.21 -6.28
N LYS A 141 9.98 -9.15 -5.72
CA LYS A 141 10.67 -8.05 -5.03
C LYS A 141 10.81 -8.26 -3.52
N GLY A 142 10.40 -9.43 -3.01
CA GLY A 142 10.48 -9.77 -1.59
C GLY A 142 9.41 -9.12 -0.72
N ILE A 143 8.30 -8.67 -1.32
CA ILE A 143 7.17 -8.11 -0.57
C ILE A 143 6.21 -9.24 -0.20
N GLU A 144 5.87 -9.36 1.09
CA GLU A 144 4.78 -10.23 1.55
C GLU A 144 3.44 -9.62 1.13
N VAL A 145 2.64 -10.36 0.37
CA VAL A 145 1.38 -9.86 -0.20
C VAL A 145 0.17 -10.58 0.39
N HIS A 146 -0.81 -9.78 0.81
CA HIS A 146 -2.15 -10.19 1.17
C HIS A 146 -3.14 -9.52 0.22
N LEU A 147 -4.18 -10.24 -0.20
CA LEU A 147 -5.18 -9.73 -1.14
C LEU A 147 -6.51 -9.45 -0.45
N TYR A 148 -7.18 -8.40 -0.92
CA TYR A 148 -8.59 -8.17 -0.72
C TYR A 148 -9.24 -7.94 -2.08
N ILE A 149 -10.25 -8.72 -2.44
CA ILE A 149 -10.96 -8.60 -3.72
C ILE A 149 -12.41 -8.21 -3.44
N GLY A 150 -12.77 -6.95 -3.72
CA GLY A 150 -14.10 -6.44 -3.37
C GLY A 150 -14.27 -4.96 -3.67
N LYS A 151 -15.19 -4.30 -2.97
CA LYS A 151 -15.39 -2.85 -3.14
C LYS A 151 -14.30 -2.09 -2.34
N PRO A 152 -13.58 -1.14 -2.97
CA PRO A 152 -12.63 -0.28 -2.27
C PRO A 152 -13.19 0.41 -1.02
N ALA A 153 -14.43 0.87 -1.07
CA ALA A 153 -15.09 1.53 0.07
C ALA A 153 -15.28 0.60 1.28
N ASP A 154 -15.51 -0.70 1.05
CA ASP A 154 -15.66 -1.67 2.15
C ASP A 154 -14.29 -1.90 2.82
N PHE A 155 -13.21 -1.97 2.03
CA PHE A 155 -11.84 -2.08 2.54
C PHE A 155 -11.40 -0.82 3.30
N GLU A 156 -11.70 0.36 2.77
CA GLU A 156 -11.43 1.64 3.43
C GLU A 156 -12.12 1.70 4.81
N LYS A 157 -13.37 1.26 4.90
CA LYS A 157 -14.09 1.17 6.17
C LYS A 157 -13.40 0.25 7.16
N ILE A 158 -12.97 -0.95 6.74
CA ILE A 158 -12.21 -1.88 7.61
C ILE A 158 -10.95 -1.20 8.15
N SER A 159 -10.21 -0.52 7.27
CA SER A 159 -9.00 0.21 7.63
C SER A 159 -9.30 1.30 8.65
N LEU A 160 -10.33 2.12 8.44
CA LEU A 160 -10.73 3.21 9.34
C LEU A 160 -11.21 2.68 10.70
N ASP A 161 -12.02 1.62 10.72
CA ASP A 161 -12.52 0.99 11.94
C ASP A 161 -11.34 0.45 12.78
N HIS A 162 -10.36 -0.20 12.13
CA HIS A 162 -9.13 -0.65 12.80
C HIS A 162 -8.33 0.51 13.42
N GLN A 163 -8.20 1.63 12.70
CA GLN A 163 -7.49 2.81 13.19
C GLN A 163 -8.20 3.42 14.40
N LYS A 164 -9.52 3.53 14.34
CA LYS A 164 -10.34 4.05 15.43
C LYS A 164 -10.19 3.19 16.69
N LEU A 165 -10.31 1.87 16.56
CA LEU A 165 -10.09 0.94 17.67
C LEU A 165 -8.70 1.10 18.28
N SER A 166 -7.67 1.21 17.43
CA SER A 166 -6.29 1.39 17.90
C SER A 166 -6.13 2.69 18.68
N GLN A 167 -6.72 3.79 18.21
CA GLN A 167 -6.70 5.09 18.90
C GLN A 167 -7.45 5.05 20.24
N GLU A 168 -8.60 4.38 20.29
CA GLU A 168 -9.39 4.23 21.51
C GLU A 168 -8.62 3.44 22.59
N LEU A 169 -7.96 2.34 22.22
CA LEU A 169 -7.16 1.53 23.14
C LEU A 169 -5.93 2.31 23.65
N VAL A 170 -5.26 3.05 22.77
CA VAL A 170 -4.14 3.93 23.19
C VAL A 170 -4.62 5.00 24.15
N ALA A 171 -5.76 5.65 23.86
CA ALA A 171 -6.33 6.67 24.73
C ALA A 171 -6.78 6.11 26.09
N ALA A 172 -7.23 4.85 26.13
CA ALA A 172 -7.58 4.12 27.35
C ALA A 172 -6.36 3.63 28.16
N GLY A 173 -5.14 3.77 27.62
CA GLY A 173 -3.91 3.25 28.24
C GLY A 173 -3.71 1.74 28.05
N ASP A 174 -4.55 1.09 27.23
CA ASP A 174 -4.54 -0.35 26.94
C ASP A 174 -3.57 -0.67 25.77
N ILE A 175 -2.33 -0.20 25.84
CA ILE A 175 -1.34 -0.31 24.74
C ILE A 175 -1.09 -1.78 24.34
N ASP A 176 -1.06 -2.70 25.32
CA ASP A 176 -0.82 -4.13 25.08
C ASP A 176 -1.95 -4.81 24.30
N LYS A 177 -3.13 -4.18 24.21
CA LYS A 177 -4.30 -4.70 23.47
C LYS A 177 -4.39 -4.16 22.06
N VAL A 178 -3.49 -3.26 21.64
CA VAL A 178 -3.53 -2.67 20.30
C VAL A 178 -3.31 -3.78 19.25
N PRO A 179 -4.27 -4.00 18.34
CA PRO A 179 -4.28 -5.17 17.44
C PRO A 179 -3.10 -5.23 16.45
N GLY A 180 -2.54 -4.07 16.08
CA GLY A 180 -1.41 -4.00 15.15
C GLY A 180 -1.72 -4.57 13.76
N TRP A 181 -0.65 -4.89 13.01
CA TRP A 181 -0.78 -5.55 11.70
C TRP A 181 -1.53 -6.89 11.75
N PRO A 182 -1.26 -7.81 12.71
CA PRO A 182 -1.96 -9.09 12.76
C PRO A 182 -3.48 -8.94 12.96
N GLY A 183 -3.91 -7.99 13.79
CA GLY A 183 -5.34 -7.75 14.00
C GLY A 183 -6.04 -7.10 12.79
N LEU A 184 -5.35 -6.24 12.03
CA LEU A 184 -5.85 -5.75 10.75
C LEU A 184 -6.02 -6.91 9.75
N LEU A 185 -4.97 -7.71 9.57
CA LEU A 185 -5.01 -8.88 8.69
C LEU A 185 -6.15 -9.82 9.06
N ASN A 186 -6.28 -10.17 10.34
CA ASN A 186 -7.36 -11.04 10.81
C ASN A 186 -8.74 -10.45 10.49
N THR A 187 -8.92 -9.13 10.63
CA THR A 187 -10.18 -8.47 10.29
C THR A 187 -10.47 -8.57 8.79
N VAL A 188 -9.46 -8.34 7.95
CA VAL A 188 -9.56 -8.45 6.49
C VAL A 188 -9.90 -9.89 6.08
N SER A 189 -9.15 -10.89 6.56
CA SER A 189 -9.36 -12.32 6.27
C SER A 189 -10.78 -12.81 6.60
N ASN A 190 -11.40 -12.28 7.65
CA ASN A 190 -12.76 -12.67 8.06
C ASN A 190 -13.88 -12.03 7.21
N THR A 191 -13.55 -11.22 6.20
CA THR A 191 -14.52 -10.62 5.28
C THR A 191 -14.69 -11.43 4.01
N GLU A 192 -15.77 -11.18 3.25
CA GLU A 192 -15.95 -11.81 1.95
C GLU A 192 -14.81 -11.48 0.98
N GLY A 193 -14.38 -10.21 0.93
CA GLY A 193 -13.29 -9.80 0.03
C GLY A 193 -11.92 -10.36 0.44
N GLY A 194 -11.68 -10.53 1.76
CA GLY A 194 -10.48 -11.21 2.25
C GLY A 194 -10.46 -12.69 1.88
N ARG A 195 -11.56 -13.42 2.07
CA ARG A 195 -11.65 -14.83 1.66
C ARG A 195 -11.42 -15.03 0.17
N LYS A 196 -11.99 -14.18 -0.69
CA LYS A 196 -11.72 -14.20 -2.15
C LYS A 196 -10.23 -13.98 -2.44
N GLY A 197 -9.60 -13.07 -1.70
CA GLY A 197 -8.16 -12.81 -1.80
C GLY A 197 -7.32 -14.03 -1.38
N GLU A 198 -7.67 -14.69 -0.27
CA GLU A 198 -7.00 -15.90 0.21
C GLU A 198 -7.12 -17.05 -0.80
N GLU A 199 -8.32 -17.32 -1.32
CA GLU A 199 -8.56 -18.33 -2.36
C GLU A 199 -7.72 -18.06 -3.62
N MET A 200 -7.54 -16.80 -4.01
CA MET A 200 -6.65 -16.43 -5.12
C MET A 200 -5.17 -16.63 -4.78
N MET A 201 -4.73 -16.22 -3.59
CA MET A 201 -3.34 -16.43 -3.15
C MET A 201 -2.98 -17.91 -3.07
N GLU A 202 -3.89 -18.77 -2.60
CA GLU A 202 -3.69 -20.22 -2.58
C GLU A 202 -3.49 -20.78 -4.00
N ARG A 203 -4.28 -20.32 -4.98
CA ARG A 203 -4.13 -20.72 -6.39
C ARG A 203 -2.78 -20.30 -6.94
N ILE A 204 -2.39 -19.03 -6.79
CA ILE A 204 -1.10 -18.48 -7.25
C ILE A 204 0.07 -19.30 -6.67
N ASN A 205 0.06 -19.52 -5.35
CA ASN A 205 1.13 -20.26 -4.69
C ASN A 205 1.17 -21.75 -5.11
N SER A 206 0.00 -22.35 -5.36
CA SER A 206 -0.08 -23.74 -5.85
C SER A 206 0.52 -23.89 -7.25
N GLU A 207 0.25 -22.95 -8.16
CA GLU A 207 0.75 -22.97 -9.54
C GLU A 207 2.26 -22.69 -9.60
N GLN A 208 2.77 -21.75 -8.79
CA GLN A 208 4.20 -21.50 -8.65
C GLN A 208 4.96 -22.73 -8.12
N SER A 209 4.37 -23.46 -7.17
CA SER A 209 4.97 -24.68 -6.62
C SER A 209 5.08 -25.82 -7.64
N ILE A 210 4.23 -25.81 -8.67
CA ILE A 210 4.25 -26.77 -9.79
C ILE A 210 5.30 -26.34 -10.82
N SER A 211 5.40 -25.05 -11.14
CA SER A 211 6.37 -24.51 -12.09
C SER A 211 7.83 -24.70 -11.65
N LEU A 212 8.12 -24.64 -10.35
CA LEU A 212 9.47 -24.87 -9.79
C LEU A 212 9.88 -26.36 -9.71
N ARG A 213 8.97 -27.29 -10.07
CA ARG A 213 9.21 -28.75 -10.02
C ARG A 213 9.34 -29.40 -11.41
N CYS A 214 9.31 -28.63 -12.49
CA CYS A 214 9.55 -29.09 -13.86
C CYS A 214 10.92 -28.60 -14.37
#